data_AF-A0A661AQP1-F1
#
_entry.id   AF-A0A661AQP1-F1
#
_cell.length_a   1.000
_cell.length_b   1.000
_cell.length_c   1.000
_cell.angle_alpha   90.00
_cell.angle_beta   90.00
_cell.angle_gamma   90.00
#
_symmetry.space_group_name_H-M   'P 1'
#
loop_
_entity.id
_entity.type
_entity.pdbx_description
1 polymer ?
#
loop_
_entity_poly.entity_id
_entity_poly.type
_entity_poly.pdbx_seq_one_letter_code
_entity_poly.pdbx_strand_id
1 'polypeptide(L)'
;MKEDLFHKIFWPLLAILISVGIGLMKQQFGIGSIIISVVILLVLILVNSFFLRSSYNKELKNFNKDLSKIVISFHRIIESFKEKYPWIISCDEVKEIEKNADEIWIYTPDLRHDLTNFYDIIKENLRKGKIYKYVLPNNPKVVGNFKTLKKIYLIE
;
A
#
# COMPACT_ATOMS: atom_id res chain seq x y z
N MET A 1 -5.28 -19.19 20.56
CA MET A 1 -5.80 -20.17 21.55
C MET A 1 -7.21 -19.81 22.07
N LYS A 2 -7.54 -18.53 22.33
CA LYS A 2 -8.88 -18.14 22.82
C LYS A 2 -10.01 -18.28 21.77
N GLU A 3 -9.75 -18.02 20.50
CA GLU A 3 -10.75 -18.13 19.42
C GLU A 3 -11.18 -19.59 19.16
N ASP A 4 -10.25 -20.54 19.24
CA ASP A 4 -10.52 -21.96 18.98
C ASP A 4 -11.37 -22.60 20.09
N LEU A 5 -11.21 -22.16 21.35
CA LEU A 5 -12.05 -22.58 22.47
C LEU A 5 -13.46 -21.98 22.38
N PHE A 6 -13.57 -20.72 21.94
CA PHE A 6 -14.85 -20.05 21.76
C PHE A 6 -15.72 -20.77 20.71
N HIS A 7 -15.15 -21.09 19.54
CA HIS A 7 -15.89 -21.81 18.49
C HIS A 7 -16.33 -23.22 18.93
N LYS A 8 -15.49 -23.95 19.67
CA LYS A 8 -15.80 -25.31 20.15
C LYS A 8 -16.94 -25.34 21.15
N ILE A 9 -17.17 -24.26 21.90
CA ILE A 9 -18.23 -24.18 22.92
C ILE A 9 -19.49 -23.50 22.37
N PHE A 10 -19.30 -22.44 21.58
CA PHE A 10 -20.39 -21.61 21.08
C PHE A 10 -21.29 -22.37 20.10
N TRP A 11 -20.72 -23.09 19.13
CA TRP A 11 -21.50 -23.80 18.12
C TRP A 11 -22.39 -24.91 18.69
N PRO A 12 -21.91 -25.79 19.60
CA PRO A 12 -22.77 -26.79 20.23
C PRO A 12 -23.89 -26.18 21.10
N LEU A 13 -23.59 -25.14 21.88
CA LEU A 13 -24.61 -24.44 22.68
C LEU A 13 -25.68 -23.79 21.82
N LEU A 14 -25.27 -23.13 20.74
CA LEU A 14 -26.19 -22.53 19.78
C LEU A 14 -27.08 -23.59 19.10
N ALA A 15 -26.49 -24.74 18.72
CA ALA A 15 -27.24 -25.84 18.12
C ALA A 15 -28.28 -26.42 19.08
N ILE A 16 -27.94 -26.58 20.37
CA ILE A 16 -28.87 -27.03 21.41
C ILE A 16 -30.01 -26.02 21.57
N LEU A 17 -29.71 -24.72 21.66
CA LEU A 17 -30.73 -23.66 21.78
C LEU A 17 -31.69 -23.63 20.58
N ILE A 18 -31.15 -23.75 19.36
CA ILE A 18 -31.96 -23.83 18.14
C ILE A 18 -32.85 -25.08 18.15
N SER A 19 -32.29 -26.24 18.54
CA SER A 19 -33.02 -27.50 18.59
C SER A 19 -34.18 -27.46 19.60
N VAL A 20 -33.93 -26.92 20.80
CA VAL A 20 -34.96 -26.72 21.84
C VAL A 20 -36.04 -25.74 21.37
N GLY A 21 -35.64 -24.62 20.76
CA GLY A 21 -36.58 -23.64 20.20
C GLY A 21 -37.50 -24.24 19.13
N ILE A 22 -36.95 -25.03 18.19
CA ILE A 22 -37.72 -25.75 17.18
C ILE A 22 -38.67 -26.76 17.83
N GLY A 23 -38.25 -27.46 18.88
CA GLY A 23 -39.09 -28.40 19.62
C GLY A 23 -40.31 -27.72 20.25
N LEU A 24 -40.11 -26.59 20.91
CA LEU A 24 -41.18 -25.79 21.53
C LEU A 24 -42.13 -25.20 20.48
N MET A 25 -41.59 -24.68 19.38
CA MET A 25 -42.40 -24.16 18.26
C MET A 25 -43.22 -25.27 17.60
N LYS A 26 -42.66 -26.49 17.46
CA LYS A 26 -43.36 -27.64 16.88
C LYS A 26 -44.55 -28.04 17.74
N GLN A 27 -44.40 -27.98 19.08
CA GLN A 27 -45.43 -28.33 20.04
C GLN A 27 -46.59 -27.31 20.05
N GLN A 28 -46.29 -26.01 19.90
CA GLN A 28 -47.32 -24.96 19.91
C GLN A 28 -47.97 -24.71 18.55
N PHE A 29 -47.21 -24.78 17.45
CA PHE A 29 -47.65 -24.27 16.14
C PHE A 29 -47.58 -25.30 15.00
N GLY A 30 -47.16 -26.54 15.30
CA GLY A 30 -46.97 -27.59 14.29
C GLY A 30 -45.74 -27.39 13.40
N ILE A 31 -45.42 -28.39 12.56
CA ILE A 31 -44.21 -28.38 11.71
C ILE A 31 -44.31 -27.33 10.58
N GLY A 32 -45.53 -27.09 10.06
CA GLY A 32 -45.74 -26.20 8.93
C GLY A 32 -45.37 -24.74 9.21
N SER A 33 -45.65 -24.24 10.42
CA SER A 33 -45.30 -22.88 10.83
C SER A 33 -43.79 -22.68 10.95
N ILE A 34 -43.05 -23.67 11.45
CA ILE A 34 -41.58 -23.63 11.52
C ILE A 34 -40.98 -23.51 10.12
N ILE A 35 -41.46 -24.30 9.16
CA ILE A 35 -40.98 -24.25 7.77
C ILE A 35 -41.20 -22.84 7.19
N ILE A 36 -42.39 -22.27 7.41
CA ILE A 36 -42.72 -20.91 6.94
C ILE A 36 -41.79 -19.87 7.58
N SER A 37 -41.55 -19.93 8.89
CA SER A 37 -40.63 -19.00 9.57
C SER A 37 -39.20 -19.09 9.05
N VAL A 38 -38.70 -20.30 8.78
CA VAL A 38 -37.36 -20.51 8.21
C VAL A 38 -37.27 -19.94 6.80
N VAL A 39 -38.30 -20.16 5.97
CA VAL A 39 -38.35 -19.62 4.60
C VAL A 39 -38.37 -18.08 4.64
N ILE A 40 -39.17 -17.47 5.51
CA ILE A 40 -39.21 -16.01 5.69
C ILE A 40 -37.84 -15.49 6.13
N LEU A 41 -37.19 -16.15 7.08
CA LEU A 41 -35.85 -15.77 7.54
C LEU A 41 -34.82 -15.81 6.40
N LEU A 42 -34.85 -16.87 5.57
CA LEU A 42 -33.97 -16.99 4.41
C LEU A 42 -34.22 -15.88 3.39
N VAL A 43 -35.49 -15.54 3.13
CA VAL A 43 -35.83 -14.41 2.24
C VAL A 43 -35.31 -13.10 2.82
N LEU A 44 -35.46 -12.85 4.12
CA LEU A 44 -34.94 -11.64 4.77
C LEU A 44 -33.41 -11.56 4.68
N ILE A 45 -32.69 -12.67 4.87
CA ILE A 45 -31.24 -12.73 4.71
C ILE A 45 -30.84 -12.40 3.27
N LEU A 46 -31.53 -12.96 2.27
CA LEU A 46 -31.25 -12.69 0.86
C LEU A 46 -31.51 -11.24 0.49
N VAL A 47 -32.64 -10.67 0.92
CA VAL A 47 -32.99 -9.26 0.69
C VAL A 47 -31.97 -8.34 1.34
N ASN A 48 -31.60 -8.60 2.60
CA ASN A 48 -30.60 -7.81 3.31
C ASN A 48 -29.23 -7.89 2.63
N SER A 49 -28.81 -9.09 2.20
CA SER A 49 -27.54 -9.29 1.49
C SER A 49 -27.51 -8.53 0.16
N PHE A 50 -28.63 -8.54 -0.58
CA PHE A 50 -28.75 -7.78 -1.83
C PHE A 50 -28.67 -6.26 -1.59
N PHE A 51 -29.36 -5.76 -0.56
CA PHE A 51 -29.36 -4.33 -0.23
C PHE A 51 -27.98 -3.86 0.24
N LEU A 52 -27.32 -4.61 1.14
CA LEU A 52 -25.96 -4.33 1.61
C LEU A 52 -24.97 -4.31 0.45
N ARG A 53 -25.05 -5.29 -0.46
CA ARG A 53 -24.19 -5.34 -1.65
C ARG A 53 -24.41 -4.13 -2.57
N SER A 54 -25.66 -3.73 -2.78
CA SER A 54 -26.00 -2.56 -3.61
C SER A 54 -25.45 -1.26 -3.00
N SER A 55 -25.66 -1.06 -1.70
CA SER A 55 -25.17 0.12 -0.97
C SER A 55 -23.64 0.18 -0.99
N TYR A 56 -22.98 -0.93 -0.66
CA TYR A 56 -21.52 -1.03 -0.66
C TYR A 56 -20.93 -0.74 -2.04
N ASN A 57 -21.49 -1.31 -3.11
CA ASN A 57 -21.02 -1.07 -4.47
C ASN A 57 -21.16 0.41 -4.89
N LYS A 58 -22.23 1.08 -4.45
CA LYS A 58 -22.46 2.49 -4.74
C LYS A 58 -21.44 3.38 -4.04
N GLU A 59 -21.18 3.13 -2.77
CA GLU A 59 -20.15 3.86 -2.00
C GLU A 59 -18.76 3.62 -2.58
N LEU A 60 -18.41 2.38 -2.91
CA LEU A 60 -17.13 2.03 -3.51
C LEU A 60 -16.93 2.71 -4.86
N LYS A 61 -17.99 2.80 -5.69
CA LYS A 61 -17.96 3.51 -6.97
C LYS A 61 -17.75 5.02 -6.78
N ASN A 62 -18.39 5.61 -5.78
CA ASN A 62 -18.22 7.04 -5.46
C ASN A 62 -16.81 7.32 -4.96
N PHE A 63 -16.30 6.50 -4.04
CA PHE A 63 -14.94 6.61 -3.53
C PHE A 63 -13.89 6.50 -4.64
N ASN A 64 -14.02 5.52 -5.53
CA ASN A 64 -13.14 5.37 -6.69
C ASN A 64 -13.20 6.60 -7.61
N LYS A 65 -14.40 7.18 -7.81
CA LYS A 65 -14.56 8.40 -8.58
C LYS A 65 -13.82 9.57 -7.94
N ASP A 66 -13.91 9.74 -6.63
CA ASP A 66 -13.22 10.84 -5.94
C ASP A 66 -11.71 10.64 -5.88
N LEU A 67 -11.23 9.40 -5.69
CA LEU A 67 -9.81 9.07 -5.86
C LEU A 67 -9.31 9.40 -7.26
N SER A 68 -10.07 9.05 -8.30
CA SER A 68 -9.65 9.33 -9.68
C SER A 68 -9.49 10.84 -9.93
N LYS A 69 -10.37 11.69 -9.38
CA LYS A 69 -10.23 13.14 -9.47
C LYS A 69 -8.97 13.64 -8.76
N ILE A 70 -8.68 13.11 -7.58
CA ILE A 70 -7.48 13.46 -6.81
C ILE A 70 -6.21 13.09 -7.59
N VAL A 71 -6.16 11.89 -8.17
CA VAL A 71 -5.03 11.45 -9.00
C VAL A 71 -4.83 12.38 -10.20
N ILE A 72 -5.93 12.75 -10.89
CA ILE A 72 -5.88 13.69 -12.02
C ILE A 72 -5.37 15.06 -11.57
N SER A 73 -5.82 15.58 -10.41
CA SER A 73 -5.36 16.87 -9.91
C SER A 73 -3.88 16.84 -9.51
N PHE A 74 -3.41 15.77 -8.87
CA PHE A 74 -1.99 15.58 -8.58
C PHE A 74 -1.14 15.52 -9.85
N HIS A 75 -1.59 14.76 -10.84
CA HIS A 75 -0.89 14.68 -12.12
C HIS A 75 -0.75 16.06 -12.78
N ARG A 76 -1.84 16.85 -12.81
CA ARG A 76 -1.80 18.24 -13.31
C ARG A 76 -0.83 19.15 -12.55
N ILE A 77 -0.77 19.02 -11.23
CA ILE A 77 0.20 19.77 -10.42
C ILE A 77 1.62 19.37 -10.84
N ILE A 78 1.93 18.08 -10.91
CA ILE A 78 3.26 17.59 -11.32
C ILE A 78 3.63 18.11 -12.72
N GLU A 79 2.72 18.04 -13.68
CA GLU A 79 2.96 18.56 -15.03
C GLU A 79 3.23 20.07 -15.03
N SER A 80 2.42 20.87 -14.32
CA SER A 80 2.68 22.31 -14.19
C SER A 80 4.02 22.62 -13.51
N PHE A 81 4.46 21.78 -12.56
CA PHE A 81 5.77 21.89 -11.94
C PHE A 81 6.90 21.57 -12.92
N LYS A 82 6.74 20.53 -13.75
CA LYS A 82 7.70 20.17 -14.80
C LYS A 82 7.83 21.26 -15.87
N GLU A 83 6.71 21.84 -16.30
CA GLU A 83 6.72 22.96 -17.26
C GLU A 83 7.50 24.16 -16.70
N LYS A 84 7.30 24.48 -15.42
CA LYS A 84 7.97 25.61 -14.77
C LYS A 84 9.44 25.32 -14.44
N TYR A 85 9.76 24.07 -14.11
CA TYR A 85 11.08 23.63 -13.67
C TYR A 85 11.51 22.38 -14.44
N PRO A 86 11.89 22.52 -15.72
CA PRO A 86 12.23 21.39 -16.59
C PRO A 86 13.48 20.62 -16.11
N TRP A 87 14.25 21.21 -15.21
CA TRP A 87 15.41 20.58 -14.56
C TRP A 87 15.03 19.64 -13.40
N ILE A 88 13.77 19.65 -12.95
CA ILE A 88 13.26 18.68 -11.98
C ILE A 88 12.81 17.44 -12.74
N ILE A 89 13.64 16.41 -12.68
CA ILE A 89 13.42 15.13 -13.35
C ILE A 89 13.29 14.01 -12.32
N SER A 90 12.70 12.89 -12.74
CA SER A 90 12.55 11.70 -11.91
C SER A 90 13.91 11.05 -11.61
N CYS A 91 13.98 10.27 -10.53
CA CYS A 91 15.21 9.53 -10.19
C CYS A 91 15.63 8.56 -11.31
N ASP A 92 14.68 7.99 -12.05
CA ASP A 92 14.99 7.08 -13.16
C ASP A 92 15.58 7.82 -14.36
N GLU A 93 15.09 9.04 -14.66
CA GLU A 93 15.71 9.90 -15.67
C GLU A 93 17.12 10.33 -15.24
N VAL A 94 17.34 10.66 -13.96
CA VAL A 94 18.69 10.95 -13.43
C VAL A 94 19.63 9.76 -13.65
N LYS A 95 19.17 8.55 -13.34
CA LYS A 95 19.94 7.32 -13.54
C LYS A 95 20.37 7.12 -15.00
N GLU A 96 19.46 7.37 -15.94
CA GLU A 96 19.78 7.28 -17.37
C GLU A 96 20.78 8.37 -17.81
N ILE A 97 20.68 9.59 -17.27
CA ILE A 97 21.67 10.65 -17.54
C ILE A 97 23.05 10.25 -16.99
N GLU A 98 23.13 9.75 -15.76
CA GLU A 98 24.39 9.31 -15.15
C GLU A 98 25.06 8.17 -15.94
N LYS A 99 24.27 7.23 -16.49
CA LYS A 99 24.79 6.15 -17.34
C LYS A 99 25.43 6.65 -18.64
N ASN A 100 25.07 7.83 -19.12
CA ASN A 100 25.59 8.39 -20.38
C ASN A 100 26.66 9.48 -20.16
N ALA A 101 26.83 9.99 -18.94
CA ALA A 101 27.81 11.03 -18.63
C ALA A 101 29.21 10.47 -18.31
N ASP A 102 30.27 11.09 -18.82
CA ASP A 102 31.67 10.74 -18.45
C ASP A 102 32.03 11.24 -17.05
N GLU A 103 31.46 12.38 -16.67
CA GLU A 103 31.70 13.07 -15.41
C GLU A 103 30.38 13.58 -14.80
N ILE A 104 30.20 13.34 -13.50
CA ILE A 104 28.95 13.58 -12.78
C ILE A 104 29.24 14.47 -11.58
N TRP A 105 28.61 15.65 -11.54
CA TRP A 105 28.77 16.62 -10.46
C TRP A 105 27.54 16.60 -9.55
N ILE A 106 27.75 16.25 -8.28
CA ILE A 106 26.68 16.15 -7.29
C ILE A 106 26.80 17.29 -6.30
N TYR A 107 25.77 18.14 -6.30
CA TYR A 107 25.57 19.21 -5.33
C TYR A 107 24.48 18.75 -4.38
N THR A 108 24.86 18.36 -3.17
CA THR A 108 23.90 17.80 -2.21
C THR A 108 24.19 18.24 -0.78
N PRO A 109 23.16 18.53 0.04
CA PRO A 109 23.35 18.80 1.46
C PRO A 109 23.80 17.56 2.24
N ASP A 110 23.50 16.35 1.75
CA ASP A 110 23.91 15.08 2.36
C ASP A 110 23.99 13.92 1.35
N LEU A 111 24.61 12.81 1.75
CA LEU A 111 24.86 11.65 0.89
C LEU A 111 23.87 10.50 1.10
N ARG A 112 22.70 10.75 1.70
CA ARG A 112 21.77 9.65 2.05
C ARG A 112 21.24 8.93 0.82
N HIS A 113 20.92 9.68 -0.24
CA HIS A 113 20.39 9.12 -1.48
C HIS A 113 21.45 8.29 -2.23
N ASP A 114 22.70 8.75 -2.25
CA ASP A 114 23.85 8.06 -2.83
C ASP A 114 24.18 6.73 -2.14
N LEU A 115 23.93 6.65 -0.82
CA LEU A 115 24.17 5.45 -0.03
C LEU A 115 22.98 4.47 -0.03
N THR A 116 21.84 4.84 -0.62
CA THR A 116 20.62 4.02 -0.62
C THR A 116 20.12 3.83 -2.05
N ASN A 117 19.34 4.76 -2.57
CA ASN A 117 18.61 4.64 -3.83
C ASN A 117 19.51 4.64 -5.07
N PHE A 118 20.69 5.25 -4.98
CA PHE A 118 21.66 5.37 -6.07
C PHE A 118 22.91 4.50 -5.86
N TYR A 119 22.91 3.62 -4.85
CA TYR A 119 24.11 2.86 -4.51
C TYR A 119 24.64 2.01 -5.68
N ASP A 120 23.75 1.20 -6.25
CA ASP A 120 24.13 0.25 -7.31
C ASP A 120 24.58 0.96 -8.59
N ILE A 121 23.93 2.08 -8.93
CA ILE A 121 24.26 2.80 -10.17
C ILE A 121 25.59 3.55 -10.05
N ILE A 122 25.84 4.17 -8.90
CA ILE A 122 27.13 4.83 -8.62
C ILE A 122 28.25 3.79 -8.67
N LYS A 123 28.04 2.62 -8.04
CA LYS A 123 28.99 1.51 -8.08
C LYS A 123 29.30 1.04 -9.50
N GLU A 124 28.27 0.84 -10.31
CA GLU A 124 28.42 0.41 -11.70
C GLU A 124 29.15 1.48 -12.54
N ASN A 125 28.77 2.74 -12.38
CA ASN A 125 29.36 3.86 -13.11
C ASN A 125 30.84 4.05 -12.78
N LEU A 126 31.21 3.94 -11.50
CA LEU A 126 32.61 3.99 -11.07
C LEU A 126 33.43 2.83 -11.64
N ARG A 127 32.85 1.61 -11.70
CA ARG A 127 33.50 0.46 -12.37
C ARG A 127 33.73 0.68 -13.86
N LYS A 128 32.86 1.45 -14.52
CA LYS A 128 32.99 1.87 -15.92
C LYS A 128 33.98 3.04 -16.11
N GLY A 129 34.66 3.48 -15.05
CA GLY A 129 35.67 4.54 -15.10
C GLY A 129 35.10 5.96 -15.09
N LYS A 130 33.81 6.13 -14.82
CA LYS A 130 33.19 7.46 -14.72
C LYS A 130 33.64 8.19 -13.47
N ILE A 131 33.64 9.52 -13.53
CA ILE A 131 34.15 10.38 -12.45
C ILE A 131 32.99 11.05 -11.72
N TYR A 132 32.92 10.89 -10.39
CA TYR A 132 31.99 11.60 -9.53
C TYR A 132 32.69 12.72 -8.76
N LYS A 133 32.18 13.95 -8.86
CA LYS A 133 32.65 15.11 -8.10
C LYS A 133 31.55 15.60 -7.17
N TYR A 134 31.86 15.65 -5.88
CA TYR A 134 30.91 16.03 -4.84
C TYR A 134 31.20 17.42 -4.30
N VAL A 135 30.17 18.28 -4.29
CA VAL A 135 30.19 19.58 -3.61
C VAL A 135 29.31 19.46 -2.38
N LEU A 136 29.96 19.41 -1.21
CA LEU A 136 29.33 19.13 0.09
C LEU A 136 29.50 20.31 1.04
N PRO A 137 28.51 20.60 1.90
CA PRO A 137 28.68 21.58 2.97
C PRO A 137 29.75 21.12 3.98
N ASN A 138 30.51 22.08 4.53
CA ASN A 138 31.56 21.81 5.52
C ASN A 138 30.95 21.46 6.91
N ASN A 139 30.29 20.31 6.98
CA ASN A 139 29.67 19.77 8.19
C ASN A 139 30.36 18.45 8.58
N PRO A 140 30.81 18.28 9.84
CA PRO A 140 31.49 17.06 10.28
C PRO A 140 30.75 15.76 9.96
N LYS A 141 29.40 15.75 10.05
CA LYS A 141 28.57 14.58 9.76
C LYS A 141 28.60 14.21 8.27
N VAL A 142 28.56 15.21 7.40
CA VAL A 142 28.59 15.03 5.94
C VAL A 142 29.97 14.58 5.49
N VAL A 143 31.03 15.15 6.07
CA VAL A 143 32.42 14.73 5.85
C VAL A 143 32.65 13.28 6.29
N GLY A 144 32.08 12.86 7.43
CA GLY A 144 32.12 11.47 7.90
C GLY A 144 31.45 10.50 6.91
N ASN A 145 30.26 10.83 6.43
CA ASN A 145 29.55 10.03 5.43
C ASN A 145 30.31 9.96 4.10
N PHE A 146 30.97 11.05 3.69
CA PHE A 146 31.80 11.06 2.49
C PHE A 146 33.01 10.11 2.61
N LYS A 147 33.65 10.03 3.79
CA LYS A 147 34.71 9.05 4.02
C LYS A 147 34.20 7.61 3.91
N THR A 148 33.00 7.33 4.44
CA THR A 148 32.35 6.02 4.29
C THR A 148 32.08 5.71 2.83
N LEU A 149 31.52 6.67 2.10
CA LEU A 149 31.25 6.55 0.66
C LEU A 149 32.54 6.25 -0.12
N LYS A 150 33.61 7.01 0.16
CA LYS A 150 34.95 6.79 -0.41
C LYS A 150 35.46 5.37 -0.12
N LYS A 151 35.31 4.88 1.11
CA LYS A 151 35.74 3.53 1.50
C LYS A 151 34.94 2.42 0.80
N ILE A 152 33.64 2.62 0.59
CA ILE A 152 32.79 1.61 -0.05
C ILE A 152 33.06 1.54 -1.55
N TYR A 153 33.34 2.68 -2.20
CA TYR A 153 33.44 2.74 -3.66
C TYR A 153 34.87 2.76 -4.21
N LEU A 154 35.85 3.33 -3.49
CA LEU A 154 37.26 3.35 -3.87
C LEU A 154 38.03 2.24 -3.16
N ILE A 155 37.48 1.01 -3.15
CA ILE A 155 38.20 -0.16 -2.66
C ILE A 155 39.52 -0.25 -3.44
N GLU A 156 40.62 -0.03 -2.71
CA GLU A 156 41.94 -0.60 -3.01
C GLU A 156 41.85 -2.12 -3.07
#